data_AF-A0A2H3DIA8-F1
#
_entry.id   AF-A0A2H3DIA8-F1
#
_cell.length_a   1.000
_cell.length_b   1.000
_cell.length_c   1.000
_cell.angle_alpha   90.00
_cell.angle_beta   90.00
_cell.angle_gamma   90.00
#
_symmetry.space_group_name_H-M   'P 1'
#
loop_
_entity.id
_entity.type
_entity.pdbx_description
1 polymer ?
#
loop_
_entity_poly.entity_id
_entity_poly.type
_entity_poly.pdbx_seq_one_letter_code
_entity_poly.pdbx_strand_id
1 'polypeptide(L)'
;MSFFTDDTSESDLELFVVFNYREPVIAFIMAHGYGFIPLQGRARDVKEVAKLHRDGDDDIATDVHISFDLLGMKQEEYYVATLLFQNSEGQQIRLYVTRGTPVLSILQCHSTCMMNFIAWNYAISLYPAATFIQGYSTSSYDAANGLYQQLVTDLEDRGFIYLDSMDDEYKK
;
A
#
# COMPACT_ATOMS: atom_id res chain seq x y z
N MET A 1 -10.96 -23.28 6.45
CA MET A 1 -9.82 -22.35 6.32
C MET A 1 -10.43 -20.97 6.23
N SER A 2 -10.35 -20.19 7.29
CA SER A 2 -10.96 -18.86 7.35
C SER A 2 -9.83 -17.85 7.28
N PHE A 3 -9.73 -17.17 6.14
CA PHE A 3 -8.62 -16.30 5.75
C PHE A 3 -8.64 -14.94 6.48
N PHE A 4 -9.72 -14.63 7.23
CA PHE A 4 -9.95 -13.34 7.88
C PHE A 4 -10.35 -13.45 9.37
N THR A 5 -10.03 -14.54 10.05
CA THR A 5 -10.43 -14.75 11.47
C THR A 5 -9.27 -14.80 12.44
N ASP A 6 -8.06 -14.44 12.02
CA ASP A 6 -7.00 -14.28 13.00
C ASP A 6 -7.22 -12.99 13.78
N ASP A 7 -7.28 -13.16 15.10
CA ASP A 7 -7.40 -12.16 16.16
C ASP A 7 -6.07 -11.37 16.29
N THR A 8 -5.47 -11.00 15.16
CA THR A 8 -4.33 -10.10 15.13
C THR A 8 -4.86 -8.69 15.25
N SER A 9 -4.83 -8.19 16.49
CA SER A 9 -5.40 -6.92 16.96
C SER A 9 -4.75 -5.65 16.35
N GLU A 10 -4.05 -5.76 15.22
CA GLU A 10 -3.30 -4.68 14.57
C GLU A 10 -3.54 -4.64 13.05
N SER A 11 -4.70 -5.10 12.57
CA SER A 11 -5.01 -5.03 11.14
C SER A 11 -5.31 -3.59 10.71
N ASP A 12 -4.26 -2.89 10.29
CA ASP A 12 -4.35 -1.62 9.59
C ASP A 12 -4.74 -1.87 8.12
N LEU A 13 -5.85 -1.27 7.68
CA LEU A 13 -6.29 -1.34 6.29
C LEU A 13 -5.56 -0.30 5.45
N GLU A 14 -4.86 -0.75 4.41
CA GLU A 14 -4.25 0.14 3.43
C GLU A 14 -5.16 0.33 2.21
N LEU A 15 -5.47 1.58 1.90
CA LEU A 15 -6.30 1.96 0.75
C LEU A 15 -5.47 2.81 -0.20
N PHE A 16 -5.66 2.58 -1.50
CA PHE A 16 -5.04 3.38 -2.54
C PHE A 16 -6.12 4.04 -3.39
N VAL A 17 -5.99 5.34 -3.62
CA VAL A 17 -6.97 6.12 -4.40
C VAL A 17 -6.25 7.07 -5.34
N VAL A 18 -6.74 7.16 -6.58
CA VAL A 18 -6.29 8.20 -7.51
C VAL A 18 -6.63 9.56 -6.93
N PHE A 19 -5.71 10.51 -7.04
CA PHE A 19 -5.87 11.88 -6.55
C PHE A 19 -7.27 12.47 -6.77
N ASN A 20 -7.81 12.41 -7.99
CA ASN A 20 -9.10 13.01 -8.33
C ASN A 20 -10.32 12.37 -7.64
N TYR A 21 -10.19 11.16 -7.10
CA TYR A 21 -11.27 10.45 -6.40
C TYR A 21 -11.06 10.40 -4.88
N ARG A 22 -10.07 11.14 -4.34
CA ARG A 22 -9.74 11.11 -2.91
C ARG A 22 -10.87 11.60 -2.02
N GLU A 23 -11.61 12.63 -2.44
CA GLU A 23 -12.65 13.26 -1.61
C GLU A 23 -13.80 12.30 -1.25
N PRO A 24 -14.43 11.58 -2.20
CA PRO A 24 -15.42 10.56 -1.86
C PRO A 24 -14.90 9.49 -0.90
N VAL A 25 -13.66 9.04 -1.07
CA VAL A 25 -13.06 8.00 -0.22
C VAL A 25 -12.81 8.51 1.19
N ILE A 26 -12.26 9.72 1.33
CA ILE A 26 -12.08 10.38 2.63
C ILE A 26 -13.43 10.56 3.33
N ALA A 27 -14.44 11.06 2.61
CA ALA A 27 -15.79 11.26 3.15
C ALA A 27 -16.40 9.93 3.61
N PHE A 28 -16.23 8.86 2.84
CA PHE A 28 -16.67 7.52 3.20
C PHE A 28 -15.99 7.03 4.49
N ILE A 29 -14.66 7.12 4.60
CA ILE A 29 -13.91 6.72 5.79
C ILE A 29 -14.42 7.47 7.03
N MET A 30 -14.55 8.80 6.92
CA MET A 30 -15.04 9.63 8.03
C MET A 30 -16.48 9.32 8.42
N ALA A 31 -17.35 9.03 7.45
CA ALA A 31 -18.74 8.65 7.70
C ALA A 31 -18.86 7.33 8.49
N HIS A 32 -17.84 6.47 8.46
CA HIS A 32 -17.78 5.21 9.20
C HIS A 32 -17.05 5.34 10.55
N GLY A 33 -16.88 6.56 11.06
CA GLY A 33 -16.40 6.80 12.42
C GLY A 33 -14.88 6.86 12.57
N TYR A 34 -14.14 6.95 11.47
CA TYR A 34 -12.69 7.13 11.49
C TYR A 34 -12.33 8.62 11.47
N GLY A 35 -11.55 9.08 12.47
CA GLY A 35 -10.99 10.42 12.54
C GLY A 35 -9.60 10.49 11.92
N PHE A 36 -9.27 11.61 11.27
CA PHE A 36 -7.93 11.84 10.71
C PHE A 36 -6.89 12.05 11.81
N ILE A 37 -5.75 11.37 11.69
CA ILE A 37 -4.56 11.55 12.52
C ILE A 37 -3.51 12.33 11.72
N PRO A 38 -3.14 13.54 12.15
CA PRO A 38 -2.01 14.25 11.58
C PRO A 38 -0.72 13.48 11.80
N LEU A 39 -0.06 13.06 10.73
CA LEU A 39 1.28 12.50 10.80
C LEU A 39 2.28 13.61 11.16
N GLN A 40 3.17 13.38 12.13
CA GLN A 40 4.18 14.37 12.51
C GLN A 40 4.99 14.79 11.27
N GLY A 41 5.00 16.10 10.97
CA GLY A 41 5.74 16.66 9.84
C GLY A 41 5.06 16.63 8.46
N ARG A 42 3.82 16.12 8.36
CA ARG A 42 3.00 16.13 7.12
C ARG A 42 1.65 16.84 7.32
N ALA A 43 0.80 16.87 6.30
CA ALA A 43 -0.46 17.64 6.25
C ALA A 43 -1.23 17.60 7.58
N ARG A 44 -1.59 18.78 8.10
CA ARG A 44 -2.11 18.97 9.46
C ARG A 44 -3.61 18.79 9.56
N ASP A 45 -4.30 18.83 8.42
CA ASP A 45 -5.76 18.76 8.31
C ASP A 45 -6.14 18.10 6.98
N VAL A 46 -7.21 17.31 6.99
CA VAL A 46 -7.89 16.77 5.79
C VAL A 46 -8.22 17.89 4.79
N LYS A 47 -8.55 19.08 5.29
CA LYS A 47 -8.82 20.26 4.43
C LYS A 47 -7.60 20.72 3.64
N GLU A 48 -6.38 20.48 4.13
CA GLU A 48 -5.16 20.78 3.37
C GLU A 48 -4.98 19.79 2.21
N VAL A 49 -5.39 18.54 2.41
CA VAL A 49 -5.35 17.48 1.39
C VAL A 49 -6.40 17.70 0.31
N ALA A 50 -7.59 18.18 0.69
CA ALA A 50 -8.62 18.61 -0.25
C ALA A 50 -8.13 19.79 -1.10
N LYS A 51 -7.38 20.72 -0.50
CA LYS A 51 -6.77 21.89 -1.17
C LYS A 51 -5.51 21.57 -1.97
N LEU A 52 -4.98 20.34 -1.93
CA LEU A 52 -3.93 19.96 -2.86
C LEU A 52 -4.49 20.15 -4.27
N HIS A 53 -3.78 20.94 -5.07
CA HIS A 53 -4.04 21.06 -6.49
C HIS A 53 -3.05 20.15 -7.22
N ARG A 54 -3.51 19.53 -8.29
CA ARG A 54 -2.60 18.84 -9.21
C ARG A 54 -1.85 19.94 -9.96
N ASP A 55 -0.54 20.06 -9.77
CA ASP A 55 0.27 20.84 -10.68
C ASP A 55 0.30 20.09 -12.01
N GLY A 56 -0.34 20.66 -13.03
CA GLY A 56 -0.36 20.11 -14.39
C GLY A 56 -1.58 19.25 -14.71
N ASP A 57 -2.24 19.65 -15.80
CA ASP A 57 -3.33 18.95 -16.47
C ASP A 57 -2.75 17.72 -17.22
N ASP A 58 -2.41 16.67 -16.49
CA ASP A 58 -2.07 15.39 -17.11
C ASP A 58 -3.36 14.58 -17.28
N ASP A 59 -3.77 14.36 -18.53
CA ASP A 59 -4.86 13.47 -18.91
C ASP A 59 -4.86 12.22 -18.03
N ILE A 60 -5.99 11.95 -17.36
CA ILE A 60 -6.17 10.73 -16.59
C ILE A 60 -6.13 9.60 -17.62
N ALA A 61 -4.98 8.93 -17.75
CA ALA A 61 -4.90 7.69 -18.49
C ALA A 61 -5.83 6.68 -17.79
N THR A 62 -7.06 6.56 -18.32
CA THR A 62 -8.04 5.52 -17.96
C THR A 62 -7.58 4.15 -18.48
N ASP A 63 -6.66 4.15 -19.42
CA ASP A 63 -5.99 2.96 -19.91
C ASP A 63 -4.80 2.63 -19.02
N VAL A 64 -4.86 1.44 -18.41
CA VAL A 64 -3.74 0.85 -17.67
C VAL A 64 -2.65 0.49 -18.68
N HIS A 65 -1.76 1.43 -18.99
CA HIS A 65 -0.56 1.14 -19.75
C HIS A 65 0.54 0.68 -18.78
N ILE A 66 0.65 -0.64 -18.58
CA ILE A 66 1.79 -1.22 -17.86
C ILE A 66 2.97 -1.23 -18.84
N SER A 67 3.70 -0.12 -18.94
CA SER A 67 5.07 -0.17 -19.45
C SER A 67 5.99 -0.40 -18.26
N PHE A 68 6.64 -1.56 -18.21
CA PHE A 68 7.77 -1.76 -17.31
C PHE A 68 8.91 -0.88 -17.78
N ASP A 69 9.09 0.25 -17.11
CA ASP A 69 10.24 1.10 -17.36
C ASP A 69 11.20 1.02 -16.18
N LEU A 70 12.29 0.28 -16.42
CA LEU A 70 13.60 0.39 -15.77
C LEU A 70 14.19 1.84 -15.81
N LEU A 71 13.40 2.86 -16.15
CA LEU A 71 13.81 4.19 -16.63
C LEU A 71 13.89 5.26 -15.52
N GLY A 72 14.16 4.85 -14.28
CA GLY A 72 14.63 5.78 -13.24
C GLY A 72 13.58 6.70 -12.60
N MET A 73 12.28 6.37 -12.70
CA MET A 73 11.25 7.09 -11.94
C MET A 73 11.35 6.76 -10.45
N LYS A 74 11.39 7.78 -9.60
CA LYS A 74 11.50 7.63 -8.15
C LYS A 74 10.14 7.27 -7.55
N GLN A 75 10.12 6.42 -6.51
CA GLN A 75 8.90 6.01 -5.78
C GLN A 75 8.04 7.22 -5.32
N GLU A 76 8.69 8.36 -5.04
CA GLU A 76 8.06 9.62 -4.65
C GLU A 76 7.17 10.25 -5.75
N GLU A 77 7.30 9.85 -7.01
CA GLU A 77 6.55 10.44 -8.13
C GLU A 77 5.11 9.94 -8.23
N TYR A 78 4.82 8.77 -7.63
CA TYR A 78 3.51 8.12 -7.67
C TYR A 78 2.67 8.37 -6.42
N TYR A 79 3.27 8.76 -5.30
CA TYR A 79 2.54 9.10 -4.08
C TYR A 79 2.39 10.61 -3.94
N VAL A 80 1.15 11.09 -3.93
CA VAL A 80 0.85 12.51 -3.67
C VAL A 80 0.75 12.77 -2.17
N ALA A 81 0.11 11.88 -1.43
CA ALA A 81 -0.05 12.01 0.02
C ALA A 81 -0.30 10.64 0.68
N THR A 82 0.06 10.54 1.96
CA THR A 82 -0.35 9.45 2.84
C THR A 82 -1.14 10.05 3.99
N LEU A 83 -2.37 9.57 4.19
CA LEU A 83 -3.26 10.00 5.26
C LEU A 83 -3.49 8.84 6.22
N LEU A 84 -3.51 9.13 7.51
CA LEU A 84 -3.82 8.15 8.53
C LEU A 84 -5.16 8.49 9.17
N PHE A 85 -6.00 7.48 9.34
CA PHE A 85 -7.27 7.60 10.03
C PHE A 85 -7.39 6.53 11.10
N GLN A 86 -8.09 6.82 12.19
CA GLN A 86 -8.31 5.86 13.28
C GLN A 86 -9.72 6.02 13.88
N ASN A 87 -10.35 4.91 14.24
CA ASN A 87 -11.65 4.92 14.92
C ASN A 87 -11.50 4.86 16.45
N SER A 88 -12.63 4.91 17.17
CA SER A 88 -12.64 4.84 18.64
C SER A 88 -12.11 3.53 19.22
N GLU A 89 -12.03 2.46 18.42
CA GLU A 89 -11.52 1.15 18.82
C GLU A 89 -10.00 1.01 18.58
N GLY A 90 -9.35 2.05 18.03
CA GLY A 90 -7.92 2.06 17.76
C GLY A 90 -7.52 1.50 16.39
N GLN A 91 -8.47 0.96 15.62
CA GLN A 91 -8.22 0.43 14.27
C GLN A 91 -7.84 1.56 13.31
N GLN A 92 -6.83 1.34 12.46
CA GLN A 92 -6.32 2.37 11.56
C GLN A 92 -6.59 2.06 10.09
N ILE A 93 -6.78 3.14 9.32
CA ILE A 93 -6.83 3.11 7.85
C ILE A 93 -5.74 4.04 7.34
N ARG A 94 -4.85 3.52 6.50
CA ARG A 94 -3.86 4.31 5.79
C ARG A 94 -4.32 4.51 4.35
N LEU A 95 -4.61 5.75 3.98
CA LEU A 95 -5.00 6.13 2.63
C LEU A 95 -3.81 6.72 1.87
N TYR A 96 -3.35 6.00 0.86
CA TYR A 96 -2.38 6.44 -0.12
C TYR A 96 -3.10 7.13 -1.29
N VAL A 97 -2.80 8.40 -1.48
CA VAL A 97 -3.30 9.17 -2.61
C VAL A 97 -2.25 9.13 -3.72
N THR A 98 -2.60 8.60 -4.89
CA THR A 98 -1.66 8.31 -5.96
C THR A 98 -1.77 9.30 -7.12
N ARG A 99 -0.65 9.54 -7.80
CA ARG A 99 -0.60 10.18 -9.11
C ARG A 99 -0.79 9.09 -10.18
N GLY A 100 -1.93 9.10 -10.87
CA GLY A 100 -2.28 8.06 -11.83
C GLY A 100 -2.82 6.78 -11.15
N THR A 101 -2.71 5.65 -11.85
CA THR A 101 -3.34 4.37 -11.41
C THR A 101 -2.75 3.85 -10.09
N PRO A 102 -3.59 3.41 -9.13
CA PRO A 102 -3.12 2.81 -7.87
C PRO A 102 -2.25 1.57 -8.04
N VAL A 103 -2.44 0.85 -9.16
CA VAL A 103 -1.73 -0.40 -9.44
C VAL A 103 -0.21 -0.17 -9.49
N LEU A 104 0.25 0.95 -10.07
CA LEU A 104 1.68 1.24 -10.13
C LEU A 104 2.28 1.48 -8.75
N SER A 105 1.54 2.13 -7.84
CA SER A 105 1.97 2.31 -6.45
C SER A 105 2.06 1.00 -5.68
N ILE A 106 1.09 0.10 -5.89
CA ILE A 106 1.09 -1.24 -5.26
C ILE A 106 2.24 -2.10 -5.77
N LEU A 107 2.56 -2.02 -7.08
CA LEU A 107 3.70 -2.73 -7.67
C LEU A 107 5.07 -2.24 -7.16
N GLN A 108 5.12 -1.09 -6.47
CA GLN A 108 6.32 -0.55 -5.84
C GLN A 108 6.45 -0.90 -4.36
N CYS A 109 5.54 -1.71 -3.81
CA CYS A 109 5.68 -2.21 -2.44
C CYS A 109 6.96 -3.04 -2.29
N HIS A 110 7.53 -3.05 -1.09
CA HIS A 110 8.83 -3.68 -0.83
C HIS A 110 8.76 -5.21 -0.74
N SER A 111 7.56 -5.79 -0.66
CA SER A 111 7.33 -7.22 -0.49
C SER A 111 6.27 -7.72 -1.48
N THR A 112 6.51 -8.91 -2.04
CA THR A 112 5.54 -9.60 -2.91
C THR A 112 4.23 -9.96 -2.21
N CYS A 113 4.23 -10.11 -0.89
CA CYS A 113 3.02 -10.31 -0.10
C CYS A 113 2.12 -9.06 -0.09
N MET A 114 2.71 -7.86 -0.14
CA MET A 114 1.97 -6.60 -0.15
C MET A 114 1.40 -6.24 -1.54
N MET A 115 1.79 -6.97 -2.59
CA MET A 115 1.32 -6.71 -3.96
C MET A 115 -0.03 -7.37 -4.29
N ASN A 116 -0.70 -7.94 -3.29
CA ASN A 116 -2.04 -8.52 -3.41
C ASN A 116 -3.07 -7.46 -3.02
N PHE A 117 -4.08 -7.22 -3.86
CA PHE A 117 -5.04 -6.16 -3.60
C PHE A 117 -6.46 -6.53 -4.05
N ILE A 118 -7.44 -5.89 -3.40
CA ILE A 118 -8.86 -6.06 -3.68
C ILE A 118 -9.38 -4.78 -4.31
N ALA A 119 -9.89 -4.89 -5.52
CA ALA A 119 -10.66 -3.85 -6.20
C ALA A 119 -12.16 -4.06 -5.96
N TRP A 120 -12.99 -3.16 -6.50
CA TRP A 120 -14.43 -3.17 -6.26
C TRP A 120 -15.15 -4.44 -6.78
N ASN A 121 -14.63 -5.11 -7.82
CA ASN A 121 -15.24 -6.32 -8.41
C ASN A 121 -14.29 -7.51 -8.57
N TYR A 122 -13.03 -7.41 -8.17
CA TYR A 122 -12.07 -8.50 -8.27
C TYR A 122 -10.98 -8.37 -7.22
N ALA A 123 -10.34 -9.50 -6.90
CA ALA A 123 -9.10 -9.55 -6.16
C ALA A 123 -7.97 -9.96 -7.11
N ILE A 124 -6.82 -9.29 -7.01
CA ILE A 124 -5.62 -9.63 -7.78
C ILE A 124 -4.54 -10.08 -6.81
N SER A 125 -3.91 -11.20 -7.17
CA SER A 125 -2.71 -11.69 -6.53
C SER A 125 -1.67 -11.99 -7.59
N LEU A 126 -0.51 -11.35 -7.49
CA LEU A 126 0.57 -11.53 -8.45
C LEU A 126 1.41 -12.77 -8.14
N TYR A 127 1.46 -13.17 -6.86
CA TYR A 127 2.24 -14.29 -6.36
C TYR A 127 1.39 -15.27 -5.54
N PRO A 128 0.25 -15.76 -6.06
CA PRO A 128 -0.74 -16.49 -5.26
C PRO A 128 -0.20 -17.80 -4.68
N ALA A 129 0.67 -18.50 -5.40
CA ALA A 129 1.29 -19.72 -4.91
C ALA A 129 2.28 -19.45 -3.76
N ALA A 130 3.15 -18.45 -3.92
CA ALA A 130 4.09 -18.07 -2.88
C ALA A 130 3.34 -17.52 -1.66
N THR A 131 2.46 -16.53 -1.85
CA THR A 131 1.78 -15.85 -0.73
C THR A 131 0.74 -16.74 -0.04
N PHE A 132 -0.21 -17.34 -0.77
CA PHE A 132 -1.37 -17.98 -0.13
C PHE A 132 -1.24 -19.49 0.07
N ILE A 133 -0.36 -20.16 -0.69
CA ILE A 133 -0.16 -21.61 -0.54
C ILE A 133 1.05 -21.88 0.35
N GLN A 134 2.14 -21.16 0.14
CA GLN A 134 3.41 -21.39 0.84
C GLN A 134 3.60 -20.45 2.04
N GLY A 135 2.89 -19.32 2.09
CA GLY A 135 3.09 -18.32 3.14
C GLY A 135 4.40 -17.57 2.98
N TYR A 136 4.90 -17.41 1.76
CA TYR A 136 6.19 -16.80 1.46
C TYR A 136 6.05 -15.36 0.96
N SER A 137 7.04 -14.54 1.32
CA SER A 137 7.24 -13.18 0.85
C SER A 137 8.69 -13.00 0.44
N THR A 138 8.95 -12.23 -0.61
CA THR A 138 10.31 -11.89 -1.06
C THR A 138 10.46 -10.38 -1.16
N SER A 139 11.70 -9.89 -1.00
CA SER A 139 12.01 -8.49 -1.24
C SER A 139 11.85 -8.12 -2.72
N SER A 140 11.30 -6.94 -2.97
CA SER A 140 11.18 -6.38 -4.33
C SER A 140 12.34 -5.45 -4.69
N TYR A 141 13.16 -5.05 -3.71
CA TYR A 141 14.35 -4.20 -3.89
C TYR A 141 15.47 -4.59 -2.92
N ASP A 142 16.69 -4.13 -3.18
CA ASP A 142 17.87 -4.39 -2.34
C ASP A 142 17.69 -3.78 -0.93
N ALA A 143 17.82 -4.63 0.08
CA ALA A 143 17.35 -4.47 1.45
C ALA A 143 18.20 -3.53 2.34
N ALA A 144 18.98 -2.62 1.76
CA ALA A 144 20.03 -1.89 2.48
C ALA A 144 19.53 -0.80 3.47
N ASN A 145 18.23 -0.68 3.74
CA ASN A 145 17.65 0.36 4.59
C ASN A 145 16.98 -0.24 5.84
N GLY A 146 17.13 0.41 7.00
CA GLY A 146 16.60 -0.06 8.30
C GLY A 146 15.07 -0.29 8.37
N LEU A 147 14.31 0.20 7.39
CA LEU A 147 12.88 -0.13 7.19
C LEU A 147 12.65 -1.60 6.83
N TYR A 148 13.67 -2.28 6.28
CA TYR A 148 13.62 -3.69 5.90
C TYR A 148 13.37 -4.59 7.12
N GLN A 149 14.09 -4.36 8.22
CA GLN A 149 13.96 -5.22 9.40
C GLN A 149 12.57 -5.13 10.03
N GLN A 150 11.98 -3.92 10.03
CA GLN A 150 10.62 -3.72 10.53
C GLN A 150 9.60 -4.44 9.64
N LEU A 151 9.71 -4.30 8.31
CA LEU A 151 8.84 -5.00 7.36
C LEU A 151 8.91 -6.52 7.52
N VAL A 152 10.12 -7.08 7.65
CA VAL A 152 10.32 -8.51 7.86
C VAL A 152 9.62 -8.95 9.15
N THR A 153 9.84 -8.22 10.25
CA THR A 153 9.21 -8.51 11.55
C THR A 153 7.69 -8.47 11.44
N ASP A 154 7.12 -7.42 10.83
CA ASP A 154 5.68 -7.26 10.66
C ASP A 154 5.06 -8.41 9.82
N LEU A 155 5.79 -8.93 8.82
CA LEU A 155 5.34 -10.05 8.00
C LEU A 155 5.47 -11.39 8.72
N GLU A 156 6.54 -11.60 9.47
CA GLU A 156 6.76 -12.79 10.30
C GLU A 156 5.71 -12.90 11.41
N ASP A 157 5.36 -11.79 12.05
CA ASP A 157 4.28 -11.71 13.05
C ASP A 157 2.90 -12.05 12.43
N ARG A 158 2.74 -11.85 11.13
CA ARG A 158 1.56 -12.25 10.35
C ARG A 158 1.65 -13.67 9.78
N GLY A 159 2.68 -14.43 10.15
CA GLY A 159 2.87 -15.82 9.77
C GLY A 159 3.48 -16.04 8.39
N PHE A 160 4.02 -15.00 7.75
CA PHE A 160 4.76 -15.15 6.50
C PHE A 160 6.23 -15.47 6.76
N ILE A 161 6.81 -16.34 5.93
CA ILE A 161 8.25 -16.57 5.87
C ILE A 161 8.84 -15.61 4.83
N TYR A 162 9.75 -14.74 5.27
CA TYR A 162 10.43 -13.81 4.39
C TYR A 162 11.70 -14.45 3.82
N LEU A 163 11.79 -14.55 2.50
CA LEU A 163 12.97 -15.07 1.80
C LEU A 163 13.82 -13.91 1.32
N ASP A 164 15.07 -13.87 1.76
CA ASP A 164 16.04 -12.90 1.26
C ASP A 164 16.47 -13.31 -0.15
N SER A 165 16.26 -12.41 -1.11
CA SER A 165 16.49 -12.66 -2.55
C SER A 165 17.94 -12.97 -2.91
N MET A 166 18.90 -12.88 -1.97
CA MET A 166 20.33 -13.07 -2.24
C MET A 166 20.90 -14.42 -1.78
N ASP A 167 20.24 -15.20 -0.91
CA ASP A 167 20.91 -16.35 -0.26
C ASP A 167 20.34 -17.74 -0.55
N ASP A 168 19.11 -17.84 -1.06
CA ASP A 168 18.38 -19.12 -1.10
C ASP A 168 18.27 -19.76 -2.50
N GLU A 169 18.45 -18.99 -3.59
CA GLU A 169 18.31 -19.52 -4.96
C GLU A 169 19.61 -20.10 -5.56
N TYR A 170 20.76 -19.92 -4.89
CA TYR A 170 22.07 -20.43 -5.35
C TYR A 170 22.65 -21.59 -4.51
N LYS A 171 21.86 -22.20 -3.62
CA LYS A 171 22.31 -23.32 -2.76
C LYS A 171 21.74 -24.70 -3.17
N LYS A 172 21.32 -24.90 -4.42
CA LYS A 172 20.93 -26.22 -4.94
C LYS A 172 21.79 -26.66 -6.10
#